data_AF-A0A6P1EFN6-F1
#
_entry.id   AF-A0A6P1EFN6-F1
#
_cell.length_a   1.000
_cell.length_b   1.000
_cell.length_c   1.000
_cell.angle_alpha   90.00
_cell.angle_beta   90.00
_cell.angle_gamma   90.00
#
_symmetry.space_group_name_H-M   'P 1'
#
loop_
_entity.id
_entity.type
_entity.pdbx_description
1 polymer ?
#
loop_
_entity_poly.entity_id
_entity_poly.type
_entity_poly.pdbx_seq_one_letter_code
_entity_poly.pdbx_strand_id
1 'polypeptide(L)'
;MATRNAPSLSSRRHQQGAVLYVALIMLILLALLGIAGMQVAGMQEKMASNYRAVNRSFQNTEGVVRTAEATATAVFNRTAPPAGALFTESAITLDCNAFDAVEWAEQRSTGAAPAVNVRRIDSCGGDVSGNSNSMGKSGDTPTATYQITGFSADTPASPTSASVVDTIFKL
;
A
#
# COMPACT_ATOMS: atom_id res chain seq x y z
N MET A 1 -37.79 -35.71 90.24
CA MET A 1 -36.52 -36.11 89.59
C MET A 1 -36.56 -35.58 88.17
N ALA A 2 -35.97 -34.41 87.90
CA ALA A 2 -36.05 -33.74 86.60
C ALA A 2 -34.63 -33.49 86.07
N THR A 3 -34.30 -34.06 84.92
CA THR A 3 -32.99 -34.04 84.26
C THR A 3 -32.75 -32.71 83.55
N ARG A 4 -31.62 -32.06 83.85
CA ARG A 4 -31.15 -30.85 83.15
C ARG A 4 -30.60 -31.23 81.76
N ASN A 5 -31.17 -30.68 80.69
CA ASN A 5 -30.54 -30.70 79.37
C ASN A 5 -29.50 -29.57 79.30
N ALA A 6 -28.23 -29.92 79.16
CA ALA A 6 -27.17 -28.97 78.85
C ALA A 6 -27.16 -28.70 77.33
N PRO A 7 -27.05 -27.44 76.88
CA PRO A 7 -26.93 -27.14 75.46
C PRO A 7 -25.53 -27.57 74.96
N SER A 8 -25.49 -28.41 73.93
CA SER A 8 -24.23 -28.74 73.26
C SER A 8 -23.77 -27.52 72.45
N LEU A 9 -22.68 -26.88 72.87
CA LEU A 9 -21.99 -25.86 72.08
C LEU A 9 -21.33 -26.56 70.89
N SER A 10 -22.03 -26.59 69.75
CA SER A 10 -21.46 -27.04 68.48
C SER A 10 -20.19 -26.23 68.20
N SER A 11 -19.04 -26.92 68.11
CA SER A 11 -17.79 -26.26 67.73
C SER A 11 -17.97 -25.67 66.33
N ARG A 12 -17.81 -24.34 66.21
CA ARG A 12 -17.77 -23.69 64.90
C ARG A 12 -16.45 -24.11 64.25
N ARG A 13 -16.53 -25.13 63.39
CA ARG A 13 -15.46 -25.52 62.46
C ARG A 13 -14.90 -24.25 61.83
N HIS A 14 -13.68 -23.88 62.18
CA HIS A 14 -12.92 -22.81 61.54
C HIS A 14 -12.63 -23.23 60.10
N GLN A 15 -13.47 -22.84 59.15
CA GLN A 15 -13.14 -22.92 57.73
C GLN A 15 -12.12 -21.82 57.43
N GLN A 16 -10.84 -22.19 57.43
CA GLN A 16 -9.74 -21.28 57.13
C GLN A 16 -9.50 -21.21 55.62
N GLY A 17 -9.62 -20.00 55.06
CA GLY A 17 -8.61 -19.41 54.17
C GLY A 17 -8.42 -19.91 52.73
N ALA A 18 -9.07 -21.00 52.27
CA ALA A 18 -8.79 -21.54 50.93
C ALA A 18 -9.30 -20.67 49.76
N VAL A 19 -10.37 -19.88 49.97
CA VAL A 19 -11.02 -19.09 48.92
C VAL A 19 -10.10 -18.02 48.33
N LEU A 20 -9.29 -17.35 49.16
CA LEU A 20 -8.35 -16.31 48.68
C LEU A 20 -7.31 -16.90 47.73
N TYR A 21 -6.80 -18.10 48.04
CA TYR A 21 -5.78 -18.75 47.22
C TYR A 21 -6.34 -19.18 45.87
N VAL A 22 -7.54 -19.78 45.85
CA VAL A 22 -8.22 -20.15 44.60
C VAL A 22 -8.57 -18.90 43.78
N ALA A 23 -9.06 -17.85 44.42
CA ALA A 23 -9.37 -16.58 43.74
C ALA A 23 -8.12 -15.96 43.10
N LEU A 24 -6.99 -15.98 43.80
CA LEU A 24 -5.72 -15.46 43.28
C LEU A 24 -5.22 -16.29 42.09
N ILE A 25 -5.28 -17.62 42.17
CA ILE A 25 -4.94 -18.50 41.04
C ILE A 25 -5.83 -18.16 39.83
N MET A 26 -7.14 -18.04 40.02
CA MET A 26 -8.07 -17.70 38.94
C MET A 26 -7.80 -16.32 38.35
N LEU A 27 -7.49 -15.31 39.18
CA LEU A 27 -7.12 -13.98 38.71
C LEU A 27 -5.82 -14.01 37.89
N ILE A 28 -4.81 -14.78 38.31
CA ILE A 28 -3.58 -14.95 37.53
C ILE A 28 -3.87 -15.62 36.19
N LEU A 29 -4.68 -16.68 36.18
CA LEU A 29 -5.05 -17.36 34.94
C LEU A 29 -5.78 -16.42 33.97
N LEU A 30 -6.75 -15.64 34.46
CA LEU A 30 -7.46 -14.65 33.65
C LEU A 30 -6.53 -13.55 33.13
N ALA A 31 -5.58 -13.08 33.96
CA ALA A 31 -4.59 -12.09 33.55
C ALA A 31 -3.69 -12.63 32.43
N LEU A 32 -3.21 -13.88 32.54
CA LEU A 32 -2.37 -14.51 31.52
C LEU A 32 -3.13 -14.71 30.20
N LEU A 33 -4.40 -15.13 30.27
CA LEU A 33 -5.28 -15.24 29.11
C LEU A 33 -5.50 -13.88 28.45
N GLY A 34 -5.68 -12.82 29.26
CA GLY A 34 -5.78 -11.44 28.79
C GLY A 34 -4.54 -10.99 28.02
N ILE A 35 -3.34 -11.23 28.56
CA ILE A 35 -2.07 -10.88 27.92
C ILE A 35 -1.90 -11.64 26.59
N ALA A 36 -2.17 -12.95 26.58
CA ALA A 36 -2.08 -13.76 25.36
C ALA A 36 -3.06 -13.27 24.28
N GLY A 37 -4.29 -12.90 24.66
CA GLY A 37 -5.27 -12.31 23.75
C GLY A 37 -4.80 -10.98 23.15
N MET A 38 -4.21 -10.10 23.97
CA MET A 38 -3.65 -8.83 23.51
C MET A 38 -2.50 -9.00 22.52
N GLN A 39 -1.65 -10.03 22.70
CA GLN A 39 -0.56 -10.32 21.76
C GLN A 39 -1.08 -10.67 20.36
N VAL A 40 -2.12 -11.50 20.28
CA VAL A 40 -2.75 -11.86 19.01
C VAL A 40 -3.40 -10.65 18.35
N ALA A 41 -4.16 -9.85 19.12
CA ALA A 41 -4.77 -8.63 18.62
C ALA A 41 -3.72 -7.64 18.07
N GLY A 42 -2.59 -7.47 18.77
CA GLY A 42 -1.49 -6.62 18.31
C GLY A 42 -0.84 -7.12 17.01
N MET A 43 -0.71 -8.43 16.81
CA MET A 43 -0.24 -8.96 15.52
C MET A 43 -1.24 -8.72 14.39
N GLN A 44 -2.54 -8.88 14.67
CA GLN A 44 -3.60 -8.61 13.69
C GLN A 44 -3.66 -7.14 13.31
N GLU A 45 -3.46 -6.23 14.26
CA GLU A 45 -3.39 -4.79 14.00
C GLU A 45 -2.21 -4.44 13.10
N LYS A 46 -1.01 -4.97 13.38
CA LYS A 46 0.16 -4.76 12.53
C LYS A 46 -0.05 -5.30 11.11
N MET A 47 -0.65 -6.48 10.97
CA MET A 47 -1.00 -7.04 9.67
C MET A 47 -2.02 -6.16 8.94
N ALA A 48 -3.11 -5.76 9.60
CA ALA A 48 -4.13 -4.89 9.02
C ALA A 48 -3.56 -3.52 8.59
N SER A 49 -2.65 -2.96 9.38
CA SER A 49 -1.94 -1.73 9.06
C SER A 49 -1.07 -1.88 7.80
N ASN A 50 -0.29 -2.96 7.69
CA ASN A 50 0.53 -3.22 6.51
C ASN A 50 -0.33 -3.41 5.24
N TYR A 51 -1.40 -4.22 5.31
CA TYR A 51 -2.32 -4.40 4.18
C TYR A 51 -2.95 -3.08 3.73
N ARG A 52 -3.32 -2.22 4.68
CA ARG A 52 -3.87 -0.90 4.39
C ARG A 52 -2.84 0.01 3.72
N ALA A 53 -1.60 0.02 4.18
CA ALA A 53 -0.52 0.81 3.60
C ALA A 53 -0.24 0.41 2.15
N VAL A 54 -0.11 -0.90 1.88
CA VAL A 54 0.11 -1.43 0.52
C VAL A 54 -1.04 -1.05 -0.41
N ASN A 55 -2.29 -1.33 0.00
CA ASN A 55 -3.45 -1.02 -0.83
C ASN A 55 -3.59 0.49 -1.10
N ARG A 56 -3.28 1.34 -0.12
CA ARG A 56 -3.29 2.79 -0.29
C ARG A 56 -2.21 3.26 -1.26
N SER A 57 -0.98 2.74 -1.14
CA SER A 57 0.09 3.07 -2.08
C SER A 57 -0.30 2.68 -3.52
N PHE A 58 -0.96 1.52 -3.69
CA PHE A 58 -1.44 1.07 -5.01
C PHE A 58 -2.53 1.99 -5.58
N GLN A 59 -3.55 2.34 -4.79
CA GLN A 59 -4.59 3.28 -5.22
C GLN A 59 -4.04 4.65 -5.59
N ASN A 60 -3.06 5.15 -4.82
CA ASN A 60 -2.39 6.41 -5.12
C ASN A 60 -1.60 6.30 -6.45
N THR A 61 -0.89 5.20 -6.68
CA THR A 61 -0.16 4.97 -7.94
C THR A 61 -1.11 4.81 -9.12
N GLU A 62 -2.26 4.14 -8.95
CA GLU A 62 -3.30 4.08 -9.99
C GLU A 62 -3.82 5.47 -10.34
N GLY A 63 -4.06 6.34 -9.35
CA GLY A 63 -4.45 7.73 -9.57
C GLY A 63 -3.38 8.53 -10.34
N VAL A 64 -2.11 8.28 -10.05
CA VAL A 64 -0.96 8.86 -10.76
C VAL A 64 -0.94 8.39 -12.23
N VAL A 65 -1.09 7.09 -12.48
CA VAL A 65 -1.13 6.52 -13.83
C VAL A 65 -2.33 7.04 -14.62
N ARG A 66 -3.53 7.10 -14.03
CA ARG A 66 -4.73 7.67 -14.69
C ARG A 66 -4.54 9.14 -15.07
N THR A 67 -3.91 9.93 -14.20
CA THR A 67 -3.57 11.32 -14.52
C THR A 67 -2.54 11.39 -15.65
N ALA A 68 -1.61 10.44 -15.68
CA ALA A 68 -0.61 10.36 -16.73
C ALA A 68 -1.21 9.97 -18.09
N GLU A 69 -2.15 9.03 -18.14
CA GLU A 69 -2.91 8.68 -19.36
C GLU A 69 -3.71 9.87 -19.88
N ALA A 70 -4.38 10.62 -18.99
CA ALA A 70 -5.10 11.84 -19.36
C ALA A 70 -4.13 12.91 -19.91
N THR A 71 -2.94 13.02 -19.33
CA THR A 71 -1.90 13.93 -19.81
C THR A 71 -1.34 13.48 -21.16
N ALA A 72 -1.12 12.18 -21.37
CA ALA A 72 -0.69 11.63 -22.65
C ALA A 72 -1.74 11.89 -23.76
N THR A 73 -3.02 11.74 -23.42
CA THR A 73 -4.16 12.08 -24.30
C THR A 73 -4.16 13.57 -24.65
N ALA A 74 -3.92 14.45 -23.68
CA ALA A 74 -3.84 15.89 -23.91
C ALA A 74 -2.65 16.25 -24.81
N VAL A 75 -1.49 15.65 -24.58
CA VAL A 75 -0.30 15.83 -25.44
C VAL A 75 -0.57 15.35 -26.86
N PHE A 76 -1.16 14.17 -27.04
CA PHE A 76 -1.53 13.64 -28.35
C PHE A 76 -2.49 14.56 -29.10
N ASN A 77 -3.53 15.06 -28.41
CA ASN A 77 -4.51 15.98 -28.98
C ASN A 77 -4.05 17.44 -29.04
N ARG A 78 -2.82 17.75 -28.59
CA ARG A 78 -2.27 19.11 -28.50
C ARG A 78 -3.16 20.07 -27.70
N THR A 79 -3.76 19.58 -26.63
CA THR A 79 -4.59 20.36 -25.70
C THR A 79 -3.84 20.64 -24.39
N ALA A 80 -4.41 21.52 -23.55
CA ALA A 80 -3.83 21.82 -22.25
C ALA A 80 -3.83 20.57 -21.34
N PRO A 81 -2.74 20.31 -20.59
CA PRO A 81 -2.68 19.18 -19.68
C PRO A 81 -3.69 19.33 -18.52
N PRO A 82 -4.19 18.22 -17.96
CA PRO A 82 -5.08 18.26 -16.81
C PRO A 82 -4.38 18.82 -15.57
N ALA A 83 -5.16 19.29 -14.60
CA ALA A 83 -4.62 19.68 -13.30
C ALA A 83 -3.91 18.49 -12.63
N GLY A 84 -2.72 18.73 -12.07
CA GLY A 84 -1.91 17.67 -11.46
C GLY A 84 -1.09 16.83 -12.44
N ALA A 85 -0.99 17.23 -13.71
CA ALA A 85 -0.10 16.60 -14.67
C ALA A 85 1.35 16.57 -14.14
N LEU A 86 1.96 15.38 -14.18
CA LEU A 86 3.32 15.14 -13.68
C LEU A 86 4.39 15.20 -14.77
N PHE A 87 3.99 15.38 -16.02
CA PHE A 87 4.90 15.47 -17.16
C PHE A 87 4.32 16.35 -18.27
N THR A 88 5.17 16.71 -19.23
CA THR A 88 4.81 17.45 -20.44
C THR A 88 5.36 16.71 -21.66
N GLU A 89 5.04 17.16 -22.87
CA GLU A 89 5.47 16.49 -24.11
C GLU A 89 6.99 16.24 -24.19
N SER A 90 7.82 17.16 -23.68
CA SER A 90 9.28 17.03 -23.68
C SER A 90 9.82 15.92 -22.77
N ALA A 91 9.02 15.42 -21.83
CA ALA A 91 9.40 14.32 -20.95
C ALA A 91 9.12 12.94 -21.56
N ILE A 92 8.37 12.88 -22.68
CA ILE A 92 8.06 11.62 -23.36
C ILE A 92 9.28 11.19 -24.18
N THR A 93 9.82 10.02 -23.85
CA THR A 93 10.96 9.46 -24.59
C THR A 93 10.47 8.51 -25.68
N LEU A 94 10.97 8.67 -26.90
CA LEU A 94 10.82 7.67 -27.97
C LEU A 94 12.01 6.72 -27.87
N ASP A 95 11.84 5.63 -27.12
CA ASP A 95 12.91 4.67 -26.87
C ASP A 95 12.36 3.25 -26.96
N CYS A 96 13.02 2.44 -27.79
CA CYS A 96 12.67 1.06 -28.06
C CYS A 96 13.57 0.06 -27.33
N ASN A 97 14.50 0.55 -26.51
CA ASN A 97 15.28 -0.30 -25.64
C ASN A 97 14.39 -0.97 -24.59
N ALA A 98 14.88 -2.06 -24.00
CA ALA A 98 14.22 -2.66 -22.84
C ALA A 98 14.17 -1.64 -21.70
N PHE A 99 13.02 -1.54 -21.03
CA PHE A 99 12.84 -0.75 -19.84
C PHE A 99 12.43 -1.66 -18.69
N ASP A 100 13.16 -1.57 -17.58
CA ASP A 100 12.86 -2.29 -16.36
C ASP A 100 12.17 -1.35 -15.36
N ALA A 101 10.87 -1.56 -15.19
CA ALA A 101 10.06 -0.82 -14.23
C ALA A 101 10.51 -1.05 -12.78
N VAL A 102 11.07 -2.22 -12.47
CA VAL A 102 11.57 -2.57 -11.13
C VAL A 102 12.86 -1.81 -10.85
N GLU A 103 13.83 -1.83 -11.77
CA GLU A 103 15.08 -1.07 -11.60
C GLU A 103 14.79 0.44 -11.45
N TRP A 104 13.88 0.96 -12.27
CA TRP A 104 13.43 2.35 -12.16
C TRP A 104 12.74 2.64 -10.81
N ALA A 105 12.00 1.67 -10.26
CA ALA A 105 11.36 1.78 -8.96
C ALA A 105 12.38 1.77 -7.81
N GLU A 106 13.37 0.89 -7.86
CA GLU A 106 14.38 0.72 -6.79
C GLU A 106 15.28 1.95 -6.62
N GLN A 107 15.41 2.76 -7.67
CA GLN A 107 16.12 4.05 -7.60
C GLN A 107 15.35 5.12 -6.80
N ARG A 108 14.11 4.85 -6.36
CA ARG A 108 13.27 5.78 -5.61
C ARG A 108 13.18 5.39 -4.15
N SER A 109 13.31 6.39 -3.28
CA SER A 109 13.00 6.21 -1.87
C SER A 109 11.49 6.11 -1.65
N THR A 110 11.06 5.41 -0.60
CA THR A 110 9.64 5.33 -0.23
C THR A 110 9.03 6.70 0.08
N GLY A 111 9.84 7.70 0.41
CA GLY A 111 9.42 9.09 0.60
C GLY A 111 9.59 10.02 -0.59
N ALA A 112 9.90 9.47 -1.77
CA ALA A 112 9.94 10.26 -2.99
C ALA A 112 8.54 10.80 -3.35
N ALA A 113 8.51 11.97 -3.99
CA ALA A 113 7.29 12.51 -4.55
C ALA A 113 6.72 11.58 -5.64
N PRO A 114 5.40 11.63 -5.92
CA PRO A 114 4.82 10.91 -7.04
C PRO A 114 5.55 11.20 -8.34
N ALA A 115 5.85 10.15 -9.10
CA ALA A 115 6.66 10.26 -10.31
C ALA A 115 6.12 9.35 -11.41
N VAL A 116 6.38 9.72 -12.66
CA VAL A 116 5.99 8.95 -13.84
C VAL A 116 7.15 8.87 -14.82
N ASN A 117 7.24 7.74 -15.51
CA ASN A 117 8.05 7.57 -16.71
C ASN A 117 7.11 7.24 -17.87
N VAL A 118 7.22 8.02 -18.95
CA VAL A 118 6.35 7.88 -20.11
C VAL A 118 7.21 7.69 -21.34
N ARG A 119 7.01 6.56 -22.00
CA ARG A 119 7.74 6.19 -23.22
C ARG A 119 6.75 5.96 -24.34
N ARG A 120 7.05 6.46 -25.54
CA ARG A 120 6.32 6.05 -26.75
C ARG A 120 7.00 4.82 -27.32
N ILE A 121 6.19 3.80 -27.64
CA ILE A 121 6.66 2.51 -28.15
C ILE A 121 6.03 2.13 -29.50
N ASP A 122 5.24 3.03 -30.09
CA ASP A 122 4.53 2.83 -31.35
C ASP A 122 5.47 2.69 -32.57
N SER A 123 6.69 3.25 -32.51
CA SER A 123 7.70 3.14 -33.57
C SER A 123 8.63 1.94 -33.43
N CYS A 124 8.49 1.12 -32.39
CA CYS A 124 9.44 0.05 -32.06
C CYS A 124 9.38 -1.20 -32.94
N GLY A 125 8.65 -1.14 -34.06
CA GLY A 125 8.61 -2.16 -35.12
C GLY A 125 9.07 -1.67 -36.49
N GLY A 126 9.51 -0.41 -36.62
CA GLY A 126 10.07 0.19 -37.84
C GLY A 126 11.51 0.63 -37.64
N ASP A 127 12.13 1.22 -38.67
CA ASP A 127 13.47 1.81 -38.67
C ASP A 127 13.61 2.94 -37.62
N VAL A 128 13.90 2.55 -36.38
CA VAL A 128 14.27 3.46 -35.27
C VAL A 128 15.68 4.05 -35.41
N SER A 129 16.42 3.67 -36.45
CA SER A 129 17.70 4.29 -36.79
C SER A 129 17.42 5.62 -37.46
N GLY A 130 17.69 6.73 -36.78
CA GLY A 130 17.51 8.10 -37.29
C GLY A 130 18.24 8.37 -38.60
N ASN A 131 17.67 7.94 -39.72
CA ASN A 131 17.96 8.43 -41.05
C ASN A 131 17.00 9.60 -41.31
N SER A 132 17.58 10.77 -41.54
CA SER A 132 16.91 12.07 -41.61
C SER A 132 16.04 12.28 -42.87
N ASN A 133 15.49 11.21 -43.46
CA ASN A 133 14.69 11.25 -44.69
C ASN A 133 13.23 10.80 -44.51
N SER A 134 12.80 10.45 -43.31
CA SER A 134 11.38 10.24 -42.99
C SER A 134 10.67 11.58 -42.88
N MET A 135 10.21 12.10 -44.01
CA MET A 135 9.39 13.31 -44.12
C MET A 135 8.00 13.03 -43.53
N GLY A 136 7.91 13.15 -42.21
CA GLY A 136 6.71 12.96 -41.41
C GLY A 136 7.12 12.77 -39.96
N LYS A 137 7.00 13.81 -39.13
CA LYS A 137 7.34 13.71 -37.70
C LYS A 137 6.54 12.55 -37.09
N SER A 138 7.11 11.88 -36.08
CA SER A 138 6.49 10.83 -35.22
C SER A 138 5.23 11.30 -34.45
N GLY A 139 4.54 12.35 -34.90
CA GLY A 139 3.35 12.94 -34.31
C GLY A 139 2.18 13.11 -35.27
N ASP A 140 2.23 12.51 -36.47
CA ASP A 140 1.09 12.41 -37.42
C ASP A 140 0.58 10.97 -37.58
N THR A 141 1.00 10.05 -36.70
CA THR A 141 0.39 8.72 -36.63
C THR A 141 -0.99 8.83 -36.00
N PRO A 142 -2.05 8.24 -36.61
CA PRO A 142 -3.41 8.33 -36.08
C PRO A 142 -3.61 7.56 -34.77
N THR A 143 -2.59 6.82 -34.32
CA THR A 143 -2.59 6.04 -33.09
C THR A 143 -1.26 6.21 -32.38
N ALA A 144 -1.28 6.25 -31.05
CA ALA A 144 -0.07 6.31 -30.23
C ALA A 144 -0.14 5.24 -29.13
N THR A 145 0.96 4.53 -28.89
CA THR A 145 1.07 3.55 -27.81
C THR A 145 2.14 4.01 -26.84
N TYR A 146 1.75 4.22 -25.59
CA TYR A 146 2.59 4.67 -24.49
C TYR A 146 2.81 3.52 -23.51
N GLN A 147 4.04 3.36 -23.05
CA GLN A 147 4.34 2.66 -21.80
C GLN A 147 4.42 3.71 -20.69
N ILE A 148 3.58 3.56 -19.68
CA ILE A 148 3.46 4.49 -18.56
C ILE A 148 3.76 3.73 -17.27
N THR A 149 4.84 4.13 -16.61
CA THR A 149 5.24 3.60 -15.31
C THR A 149 5.07 4.67 -14.25
N GLY A 150 4.14 4.46 -13.31
CA GLY A 150 3.85 5.37 -12.21
C GLY A 150 4.43 4.88 -10.89
N PHE A 151 4.86 5.82 -10.03
CA PHE A 151 5.29 5.58 -8.65
C PHE A 151 4.52 6.50 -7.70
N SER A 152 4.07 5.95 -6.58
CA SER A 152 3.53 6.71 -5.46
C SER A 152 3.65 5.95 -4.13
N ALA A 153 3.71 6.72 -3.05
CA ALA A 153 3.71 6.21 -1.68
C ALA A 153 2.30 6.22 -1.07
N ASP A 154 2.11 5.54 0.05
CA ASP A 154 0.84 5.49 0.77
C ASP A 154 0.44 6.84 1.39
N THR A 155 1.38 7.56 2.02
CA THR A 155 1.13 8.91 2.56
C THR A 155 2.31 9.86 2.36
N PRO A 156 2.06 11.18 2.18
CA PRO A 156 3.16 12.14 1.97
C PRO A 156 3.95 12.48 3.23
N ALA A 157 3.33 12.37 4.42
CA ALA A 157 3.92 12.84 5.68
C ALA A 157 4.78 11.79 6.38
N SER A 158 4.44 10.51 6.23
CA SER A 158 5.17 9.38 6.87
C SER A 158 4.95 8.13 6.03
N PRO A 159 5.65 8.01 4.90
CA PRO A 159 5.45 6.91 3.97
C PRO A 159 5.98 5.61 4.56
N THR A 160 5.17 4.56 4.48
CA THR A 160 5.48 3.22 4.99
C THR A 160 5.42 2.14 3.92
N SER A 161 4.76 2.45 2.79
CA SER A 161 4.67 1.59 1.62
C SER A 161 4.73 2.44 0.36
N ALA A 162 5.33 1.90 -0.69
CA ALA A 162 5.30 2.48 -2.03
C ALA A 162 4.98 1.39 -3.05
N SER A 163 4.41 1.80 -4.17
CA SER A 163 4.09 0.87 -5.25
C SER A 163 4.41 1.47 -6.61
N VAL A 164 4.73 0.59 -7.55
CA VAL A 164 4.96 0.94 -8.95
C VAL A 164 3.99 0.17 -9.82
N VAL A 165 3.39 0.88 -10.77
CA VAL A 165 2.44 0.33 -11.72
C VAL A 165 2.95 0.65 -13.11
N ASP A 166 3.21 -0.39 -13.91
CA ASP A 166 3.57 -0.26 -15.31
C ASP A 166 2.39 -0.67 -16.19
N THR A 167 2.08 0.15 -17.19
CA THR A 167 0.90 -0.01 -18.06
C THR A 167 1.23 0.32 -19.50
N ILE A 168 0.52 -0.33 -20.41
CA ILE A 168 0.52 0.03 -21.83
C ILE A 168 -0.81 0.71 -22.14
N PHE A 169 -0.72 1.97 -22.56
CA PHE A 169 -1.87 2.81 -22.90
C PHE A 169 -1.87 3.14 -24.39
N LYS A 170 -2.98 2.87 -25.07
CA LYS A 170 -3.12 3.07 -26.51
C LYS A 170 -4.22 4.10 -26.80
N LEU A 171 -3.88 5.04 -27.68
CA LEU A 171 -4.77 6.04 -28.29
C LEU A 171 -5.06 5.68 -29.75
#